data_AF-A0AAU3TWF8-F1
#
_entry.id   AF-A0AAU3TWF8-F1
#
_cell.length_a   1.000
_cell.length_b   1.000
_cell.length_c   1.000
_cell.angle_alpha   90.00
_cell.angle_beta   90.00
_cell.angle_gamma   90.00
#
_symmetry.space_group_name_H-M   'P 1'
#
loop_
_entity.id
_entity.type
_entity.pdbx_description
1 polymer ?
#
loop_
_entity_poly.entity_id
_entity_poly.type
_entity_poly.pdbx_seq_one_letter_code
_entity_poly.pdbx_strand_id
1 'polypeptide(L)'
;MTLPDRLSSAAREPSVQTPQAPHSHLDAYLASALTGLDADERKYLFEISDTVADVCAHNNVRLYEPRKVTDPVHHTTVPDVEVFRTDRQRVINSDFLIYLAHHPSTGAGQELVFAQEAIIPIVVVAHIDTRISRMVTGIPGPLALVRYDSISRLDEQLNLEIAELRPKLLQRRLALADLEQHRVGARIKELRELRNMTRRQVAESTRIPDAFSADQLRDWEQNSDRVNNLSLTYLQEIASALSVSIKDLM
;
A
#
# COMPACT_ATOMS: atom_id res chain seq x y z
N MET A 1 49.78 -14.67 -41.06
CA MET A 1 50.23 -14.61 -39.66
C MET A 1 49.42 -13.50 -39.01
N THR A 2 48.30 -13.88 -38.40
CA THR A 2 47.25 -13.02 -37.86
C THR A 2 47.35 -13.05 -36.34
N LEU A 3 47.51 -11.89 -35.71
CA LEU A 3 47.34 -11.69 -34.27
C LEU A 3 46.39 -10.50 -34.06
N PRO A 4 45.51 -10.54 -33.03
CA PRO A 4 44.41 -9.58 -32.86
C PRO A 4 44.77 -8.50 -31.83
N ASP A 5 44.32 -7.27 -32.06
CA ASP A 5 44.34 -6.22 -31.03
C ASP A 5 42.94 -6.03 -30.44
N ARG A 6 42.78 -6.50 -29.19
CA ARG A 6 41.63 -6.27 -28.31
C ARG A 6 42.03 -5.23 -27.27
N LEU A 7 41.40 -4.06 -27.30
CA LEU A 7 41.25 -3.10 -26.18
C LEU A 7 39.99 -2.28 -26.51
N SER A 8 39.02 -1.96 -25.67
CA SER A 8 38.74 -2.17 -24.25
C SER A 8 37.24 -1.84 -24.10
N SER A 9 36.42 -2.74 -23.55
CA SER A 9 35.04 -2.45 -23.20
C SER A 9 35.02 -1.87 -21.78
N ALA A 10 35.11 -0.55 -21.67
CA ALA A 10 34.85 0.13 -20.40
C ALA A 10 33.38 -0.10 -20.02
N ALA A 11 33.18 -0.89 -18.96
CA ALA A 11 31.90 -1.08 -18.31
C ALA A 11 31.32 0.28 -17.93
N ARG A 12 30.13 0.59 -18.43
CA ARG A 12 29.34 1.73 -17.96
C ARG A 12 28.89 1.40 -16.54
N GLU A 13 29.43 2.11 -15.57
CA GLU A 13 28.91 2.11 -14.21
C GLU A 13 27.42 2.50 -14.22
N PRO A 14 26.56 1.85 -13.42
CA PRO A 14 25.16 2.23 -13.32
C PRO A 14 25.07 3.63 -12.73
N SER A 15 24.51 4.55 -13.52
CA SER A 15 24.23 5.92 -13.11
C SER A 15 23.38 5.92 -11.84
N VAL A 16 23.94 6.48 -10.77
CA VAL A 16 23.21 6.85 -9.55
C VAL A 16 22.08 7.78 -9.96
N GLN A 17 20.84 7.29 -9.89
CA GLN A 17 19.66 8.10 -10.15
C GLN A 17 19.58 9.20 -9.09
N THR A 18 19.68 10.44 -9.54
CA THR A 18 19.47 11.65 -8.74
C THR A 18 18.02 11.66 -8.21
N PRO A 19 17.75 12.16 -6.98
CA PRO A 19 16.40 12.21 -6.45
C PRO A 19 15.48 13.01 -7.38
N GLN A 20 14.37 12.42 -7.81
CA GLN A 20 13.35 13.11 -8.59
C GLN A 20 12.83 14.34 -7.82
N ALA A 21 12.55 15.44 -8.53
CA ALA A 21 11.94 16.64 -7.98
C ALA A 21 10.66 16.29 -7.18
N PRO A 22 10.34 17.01 -6.08
CA PRO A 22 9.20 16.69 -5.24
C PRO A 22 7.92 16.65 -6.08
N HIS A 23 7.24 15.50 -6.08
CA HIS A 23 5.97 15.32 -6.78
C HIS A 23 4.97 16.37 -6.29
N SER A 24 4.50 17.24 -7.20
CA SER A 24 3.57 18.33 -6.89
C SER A 24 2.13 17.87 -6.65
N HIS A 25 1.80 16.62 -6.99
CA HIS A 25 0.49 16.00 -6.79
C HIS A 25 0.49 15.09 -5.56
N LEU A 26 -0.69 14.87 -4.99
CA LEU A 26 -0.94 13.78 -4.04
C LEU A 26 -1.35 12.51 -4.80
N ASP A 27 -1.16 11.35 -4.20
CA ASP A 27 -1.64 10.05 -4.68
C ASP A 27 -2.70 9.51 -3.70
N ALA A 28 -3.84 9.07 -4.23
CA ALA A 28 -4.93 8.49 -3.46
C ALA A 28 -5.29 7.11 -3.97
N TYR A 29 -5.75 6.25 -3.06
CA TYR A 29 -6.31 4.94 -3.40
C TYR A 29 -7.83 4.94 -3.20
N LEU A 30 -8.61 4.45 -4.19
CA LEU A 30 -10.04 4.28 -4.05
C LEU A 30 -10.41 2.84 -3.67
N ALA A 31 -10.89 2.66 -2.45
CA ALA A 31 -11.43 1.40 -1.95
C ALA A 31 -12.96 1.37 -2.11
N SER A 32 -13.50 0.33 -2.75
CA SER A 32 -14.95 0.15 -2.91
C SER A 32 -15.33 -1.32 -3.08
N ALA A 33 -16.64 -1.61 -3.08
CA ALA A 33 -17.11 -2.92 -3.53
C ALA A 33 -16.90 -3.08 -5.05
N LEU A 34 -16.46 -4.26 -5.48
CA LEU A 34 -16.42 -4.68 -6.90
C LEU A 34 -17.10 -6.03 -7.14
N THR A 35 -17.30 -6.80 -6.07
CA THR A 35 -17.99 -8.09 -6.07
C THR A 35 -19.28 -7.99 -5.26
N GLY A 36 -20.25 -8.86 -5.56
CA GLY A 36 -21.51 -8.92 -4.82
C GLY A 36 -22.48 -7.77 -5.10
N LEU A 37 -22.28 -7.03 -6.19
CA LEU A 37 -23.16 -5.94 -6.64
C LEU A 37 -24.05 -6.42 -7.78
N ASP A 38 -25.31 -6.03 -7.78
CA ASP A 38 -26.15 -6.11 -8.98
C ASP A 38 -25.82 -4.99 -10.00
N ALA A 39 -26.55 -4.98 -11.12
CA ALA A 39 -26.28 -4.03 -12.21
C ALA A 39 -26.57 -2.57 -11.82
N ASP A 40 -27.61 -2.31 -11.03
CA ASP A 40 -28.01 -0.97 -10.62
C ASP A 40 -27.08 -0.47 -9.50
N GLU A 41 -26.73 -1.32 -8.55
CA GLU A 41 -25.75 -1.05 -7.50
C GLU A 41 -24.37 -0.75 -8.09
N ARG A 42 -23.91 -1.54 -9.07
CA ARG A 42 -22.64 -1.30 -9.76
C ARG A 42 -22.66 0.03 -10.51
N LYS A 43 -23.75 0.32 -11.23
CA LYS A 43 -23.90 1.58 -11.96
C LYS A 43 -23.85 2.78 -11.00
N TYR A 44 -24.60 2.73 -9.91
CA TYR A 44 -24.62 3.78 -8.91
C TYR A 44 -23.24 3.98 -8.27
N LEU A 45 -22.59 2.91 -7.82
CA LEU A 45 -21.26 3.00 -7.22
C LEU A 45 -20.22 3.57 -8.18
N PHE A 46 -20.33 3.26 -9.48
CA PHE A 46 -19.42 3.77 -10.50
C PHE A 46 -19.65 5.26 -10.77
N GLU A 47 -20.88 5.75 -10.74
CA GLU A 47 -21.18 7.19 -10.80
C GLU A 47 -20.57 7.96 -9.61
N ILE A 48 -20.64 7.39 -8.41
CA ILE A 48 -19.96 7.93 -7.23
C ILE A 48 -18.43 7.92 -7.41
N SER A 49 -17.88 6.80 -7.89
CA SER A 49 -16.45 6.67 -8.19
C SER A 49 -15.96 7.69 -9.22
N ASP A 50 -16.76 7.95 -10.26
CA ASP A 50 -16.43 8.95 -11.29
C ASP A 50 -16.43 10.36 -10.69
N THR A 51 -17.42 10.69 -9.86
CA THR A 51 -17.45 11.97 -9.12
C THR A 51 -16.21 12.15 -8.24
N VAL A 52 -15.82 11.10 -7.51
CA VAL A 52 -14.60 11.12 -6.68
C VAL A 52 -13.33 11.30 -7.52
N ALA A 53 -13.25 10.65 -8.68
CA ALA A 53 -12.14 10.80 -9.60
C ALA A 53 -12.02 12.25 -10.13
N ASP A 54 -13.15 12.87 -10.48
CA ASP A 54 -13.20 14.25 -10.94
C ASP A 54 -12.74 15.22 -9.83
N VAL A 55 -13.24 15.07 -8.60
CA VAL A 55 -12.81 15.87 -7.45
C VAL A 55 -11.31 15.70 -7.19
N CYS A 56 -10.80 14.48 -7.21
CA CYS A 56 -9.36 14.22 -7.08
C CYS A 56 -8.56 14.93 -8.18
N ALA A 57 -8.98 14.83 -9.44
CA ALA A 57 -8.32 15.48 -10.56
C ALA A 57 -8.28 17.01 -10.42
N HIS A 58 -9.41 17.63 -10.03
CA HIS A 58 -9.49 19.08 -9.77
C HIS A 58 -8.54 19.52 -8.64
N ASN A 59 -8.30 18.65 -7.67
CA ASN A 59 -7.37 18.90 -6.58
C ASN A 59 -5.93 18.51 -6.90
N ASN A 60 -5.55 18.16 -8.14
CA ASN A 60 -4.21 17.64 -8.43
C ASN A 60 -3.84 16.44 -7.53
N VAL A 61 -4.78 15.51 -7.39
CA VAL A 61 -4.63 14.21 -6.74
C VAL A 61 -4.75 13.13 -7.82
N ARG A 62 -3.76 12.26 -7.91
CA ARG A 62 -3.81 11.07 -8.76
C ARG A 62 -4.53 9.96 -8.03
N LEU A 63 -5.68 9.55 -8.55
CA LEU A 63 -6.47 8.47 -7.99
C LEU A 63 -6.12 7.14 -8.66
N TYR A 64 -5.78 6.13 -7.86
CA TYR A 64 -5.76 4.74 -8.31
C TYR A 64 -7.11 4.09 -8.04
N GLU A 65 -7.67 3.45 -9.06
CA GLU A 65 -8.99 2.80 -9.01
C GLU A 65 -8.86 1.34 -9.44
N PRO A 66 -9.00 0.37 -8.50
CA PRO A 66 -8.90 -1.06 -8.81
C PRO A 66 -9.84 -1.49 -9.93
N ARG A 67 -11.04 -0.90 -10.01
CA ARG A 67 -12.02 -1.18 -11.08
C ARG A 67 -11.48 -0.97 -12.51
N LYS A 68 -10.42 -0.18 -12.68
CA LYS A 68 -9.82 0.13 -13.99
C LYS A 68 -8.64 -0.80 -14.34
N VAL A 69 -8.16 -1.61 -13.39
CA VAL A 69 -6.90 -2.38 -13.53
C VAL A 69 -7.06 -3.85 -13.14
N THR A 70 -7.78 -4.12 -12.06
CA THR A 70 -7.93 -5.45 -11.43
C THR A 70 -9.39 -5.85 -11.24
N ASP A 71 -10.33 -5.21 -11.96
CA ASP A 71 -11.76 -5.56 -11.86
C ASP A 71 -12.00 -7.06 -12.12
N PRO A 72 -12.71 -7.77 -11.23
CA PRO A 72 -12.85 -9.22 -11.30
C PRO A 72 -13.73 -9.70 -12.46
N VAL A 73 -14.46 -8.81 -13.14
CA VAL A 73 -15.27 -9.12 -14.32
C VAL A 73 -14.49 -8.81 -15.60
N HIS A 74 -13.76 -7.69 -15.63
CA HIS A 74 -13.05 -7.22 -16.82
C HIS A 74 -11.59 -7.67 -16.91
N HIS A 75 -10.98 -8.11 -15.81
CA HIS A 75 -9.56 -8.51 -15.71
C HIS A 75 -9.40 -9.90 -15.07
N THR A 76 -10.22 -10.85 -15.50
CA THR A 76 -10.27 -12.23 -14.98
C THR A 76 -8.99 -13.03 -15.14
N THR A 77 -8.02 -12.54 -15.92
CA THR A 77 -6.74 -13.20 -16.17
C THR A 77 -5.64 -12.81 -15.18
N VAL A 78 -5.86 -11.80 -14.34
CA VAL A 78 -4.89 -11.39 -13.30
C VAL A 78 -4.99 -12.38 -12.14
N PRO A 79 -3.88 -13.05 -11.74
CA PRO A 79 -3.91 -13.97 -10.61
C PRO A 79 -4.26 -13.28 -9.29
N ASP A 80 -5.04 -13.94 -8.42
CA ASP A 80 -5.48 -13.38 -7.13
C ASP A 80 -4.32 -12.87 -6.26
N VAL A 81 -3.20 -13.59 -6.25
CA VAL A 81 -1.99 -13.19 -5.51
C VAL A 81 -1.38 -11.90 -6.05
N GLU A 82 -1.50 -11.67 -7.36
CA GLU A 82 -1.03 -10.45 -8.00
C GLU A 82 -1.98 -9.28 -7.73
N VAL A 83 -3.29 -9.52 -7.70
CA VAL A 83 -4.29 -8.52 -7.26
C VAL A 83 -3.97 -8.08 -5.83
N PHE A 84 -3.85 -9.03 -4.91
CA PHE A 84 -3.50 -8.76 -3.51
C PHE A 84 -2.21 -7.95 -3.38
N ARG A 85 -1.13 -8.38 -4.06
CA ARG A 85 0.17 -7.71 -3.98
C ARG A 85 0.10 -6.29 -4.56
N THR A 86 -0.57 -6.13 -5.69
CA THR A 86 -0.70 -4.84 -6.37
C THR A 86 -1.50 -3.85 -5.52
N ASP A 87 -2.67 -4.25 -5.06
CA ASP A 87 -3.56 -3.36 -4.30
C ASP A 87 -2.96 -3.02 -2.93
N ARG A 88 -2.34 -3.98 -2.23
CA ARG A 88 -1.55 -3.69 -1.02
C ARG A 88 -0.46 -2.64 -1.29
N GLN A 89 0.32 -2.82 -2.35
CA GLN A 89 1.39 -1.88 -2.68
C GLN A 89 0.85 -0.48 -3.03
N ARG A 90 -0.28 -0.42 -3.73
CA ARG A 90 -0.94 0.84 -4.11
C ARG A 90 -1.48 1.57 -2.88
N VAL A 91 -2.07 0.87 -1.91
CA VAL A 91 -2.52 1.45 -0.65
C VAL A 91 -1.35 2.01 0.15
N ILE A 92 -0.30 1.21 0.41
CA ILE A 92 0.85 1.61 1.25
C ILE A 92 1.61 2.82 0.69
N ASN A 93 1.63 2.96 -0.65
CA ASN A 93 2.31 4.06 -1.32
C ASN A 93 1.45 5.30 -1.54
N SER A 94 0.14 5.23 -1.28
CA SER A 94 -0.74 6.40 -1.37
C SER A 94 -0.46 7.39 -0.22
N ASP A 95 -0.84 8.66 -0.40
CA ASP A 95 -0.83 9.62 0.70
C ASP A 95 -2.07 9.49 1.58
N PHE A 96 -3.20 9.06 0.99
CA PHE A 96 -4.45 8.79 1.69
C PHE A 96 -5.32 7.79 0.91
N LEU A 97 -6.25 7.14 1.61
CA LEU A 97 -7.22 6.22 1.04
C LEU A 97 -8.61 6.83 1.11
N ILE A 98 -9.38 6.75 0.02
CA ILE A 98 -10.80 7.09 -0.03
C ILE A 98 -11.59 5.78 -0.03
N TYR A 99 -12.50 5.60 0.93
CA TYR A 99 -13.36 4.43 1.03
C TYR A 99 -14.82 4.76 0.73
N LEU A 100 -15.38 4.13 -0.30
CA LEU A 100 -16.80 4.22 -0.63
C LEU A 100 -17.59 3.21 0.21
N ALA A 101 -18.26 3.70 1.26
CA ALA A 101 -18.96 2.88 2.24
C ALA A 101 -20.39 2.45 1.82
N HIS A 102 -20.74 2.60 0.54
CA HIS A 102 -22.09 2.38 0.00
C HIS A 102 -22.52 0.93 0.01
N HIS A 103 -21.56 0.01 -0.08
CA HIS A 103 -21.83 -1.42 -0.06
C HIS A 103 -20.77 -2.17 0.77
N PRO A 104 -21.16 -3.19 1.57
CA PRO A 104 -20.20 -4.06 2.25
C PRO A 104 -19.21 -4.70 1.27
N SER A 105 -17.92 -4.70 1.61
CA SER A 105 -16.86 -5.27 0.77
C SER A 105 -15.75 -5.84 1.65
N THR A 106 -15.46 -7.13 1.50
CA THR A 106 -14.35 -7.79 2.20
C THR A 106 -13.01 -7.31 1.69
N GLY A 107 -12.87 -7.14 0.36
CA GLY A 107 -11.67 -6.58 -0.27
C GLY A 107 -11.38 -5.17 0.23
N ALA A 108 -12.38 -4.28 0.22
CA ALA A 108 -12.20 -2.93 0.76
C ALA A 108 -11.93 -2.94 2.28
N GLY A 109 -12.52 -3.88 3.02
CA GLY A 109 -12.17 -4.11 4.43
C GLY A 109 -10.69 -4.45 4.63
N GLN A 110 -10.11 -5.26 3.76
CA GLN A 110 -8.68 -5.59 3.77
C GLN A 110 -7.81 -4.36 3.44
N GLU A 111 -8.22 -3.54 2.48
CA GLU A 111 -7.52 -2.30 2.10
C GLU A 111 -7.50 -1.28 3.24
N LEU A 112 -8.59 -1.18 4.01
CA LEU A 112 -8.64 -0.35 5.23
C LEU A 112 -7.62 -0.79 6.28
N VAL A 113 -7.38 -2.10 6.43
CA VAL A 113 -6.34 -2.63 7.33
C VAL A 113 -4.95 -2.25 6.81
N PHE A 114 -4.69 -2.41 5.51
CA PHE A 114 -3.40 -1.99 4.93
C PHE A 114 -3.13 -0.49 5.15
N ALA A 115 -4.16 0.35 4.96
CA ALA A 115 -4.05 1.77 5.24
C ALA A 115 -3.75 2.03 6.71
N GLN A 116 -4.49 1.42 7.64
CA GLN A 116 -4.27 1.59 9.08
C GLN A 116 -2.86 1.15 9.51
N GLU A 117 -2.41 -0.01 9.04
CA GLU A 117 -1.08 -0.55 9.35
C GLU A 117 0.05 0.34 8.80
N ALA A 118 -0.11 0.87 7.57
CA ALA A 118 0.85 1.78 6.95
C ALA A 118 0.66 3.26 7.37
N ILE A 119 -0.22 3.51 8.35
CA ILE A 119 -0.53 4.84 8.88
C ILE A 119 -1.02 5.77 7.74
N ILE A 120 -1.79 5.27 6.80
CA ILE A 120 -2.38 6.07 5.72
C ILE A 120 -3.72 6.64 6.21
N PRO A 121 -3.93 7.96 6.18
CA PRO A 121 -5.23 8.58 6.48
C PRO A 121 -6.35 8.04 5.61
N ILE A 122 -7.54 7.89 6.20
CA ILE A 122 -8.72 7.33 5.54
C ILE A 122 -9.83 8.39 5.45
N VAL A 123 -10.32 8.64 4.24
CA VAL A 123 -11.51 9.46 3.98
C VAL A 123 -12.66 8.50 3.65
N VAL A 124 -13.63 8.40 4.56
CA VAL A 124 -14.82 7.58 4.33
C VAL A 124 -15.88 8.43 3.65
N VAL A 125 -16.37 7.99 2.50
CA VAL A 125 -17.45 8.63 1.75
C VAL A 125 -18.70 7.77 1.86
N ALA A 126 -19.81 8.37 2.28
CA ALA A 126 -21.07 7.67 2.47
C ALA A 126 -22.27 8.56 2.20
N HIS A 127 -23.36 7.98 1.69
CA HIS A 127 -24.65 8.67 1.69
C HIS A 127 -25.10 8.93 3.13
N ILE A 128 -25.92 9.97 3.35
CA ILE A 128 -26.37 10.37 4.69
C ILE A 128 -27.14 9.23 5.39
N ASP A 129 -27.90 8.46 4.62
CA ASP A 129 -28.68 7.32 5.11
C ASP A 129 -27.88 6.02 5.24
N THR A 130 -26.65 5.96 4.73
CA THR A 130 -25.84 4.74 4.77
C THR A 130 -25.41 4.42 6.20
N ARG A 131 -25.78 3.24 6.68
CA ARG A 131 -25.26 2.74 7.96
C ARG A 131 -23.86 2.16 7.79
N ILE A 132 -22.86 2.94 8.19
CA ILE A 132 -21.46 2.51 8.15
C ILE A 132 -21.18 1.54 9.30
N SER A 133 -20.35 0.53 9.05
CA SER A 133 -19.89 -0.39 10.08
C SER A 133 -19.17 0.36 11.21
N ARG A 134 -19.43 -0.07 12.46
CA ARG A 134 -18.71 0.42 13.65
C ARG A 134 -17.23 0.09 13.61
N MET A 135 -16.84 -1.00 12.93
CA MET A 135 -15.43 -1.35 12.73
C MET A 135 -14.71 -0.34 11.84
N VAL A 136 -15.37 0.20 10.82
CA VAL A 136 -14.80 1.22 9.92
C VAL A 136 -14.69 2.56 10.65
N THR A 137 -15.76 3.00 11.29
CA THR A 137 -15.79 4.27 12.04
C THR A 137 -14.94 4.25 13.32
N GLY A 138 -14.56 3.06 13.79
CA GLY A 138 -13.69 2.85 14.94
C GLY A 138 -12.21 2.62 14.59
N ILE A 139 -11.81 2.72 13.32
CA ILE A 139 -10.40 2.59 12.92
C ILE A 139 -9.58 3.68 13.65
N PRO A 140 -8.53 3.31 14.40
CA PRO A 140 -7.69 4.29 15.08
C PRO A 140 -6.82 5.06 14.08
N GLY A 141 -6.66 6.37 14.31
CA GLY A 141 -5.81 7.24 13.49
C GLY A 141 -6.61 8.32 12.73
N PRO A 142 -5.98 9.00 11.75
CA PRO A 142 -6.64 10.04 10.98
C PRO A 142 -7.74 9.45 10.07
N LEU A 143 -8.99 9.67 10.48
CA LEU A 143 -10.18 9.29 9.71
C LEU A 143 -11.10 10.49 9.56
N ALA A 144 -11.46 10.79 8.32
CA ALA A 144 -12.46 11.80 7.98
C ALA A 144 -13.72 11.13 7.43
N LEU A 145 -14.89 11.72 7.69
CA LEU A 145 -16.17 11.20 7.23
C LEU A 145 -16.90 12.25 6.40
N VAL A 146 -16.98 11.99 5.09
CA VAL A 146 -17.70 12.80 4.11
C VAL A 146 -19.09 12.19 3.91
N ARG A 147 -20.11 12.92 4.37
CA ARG A 147 -21.53 12.55 4.24
C ARG A 147 -22.19 13.44 3.19
N TYR A 148 -23.03 12.84 2.36
CA TYR A 148 -23.74 13.59 1.31
C TYR A 148 -25.16 13.03 1.07
N ASP A 149 -26.04 13.86 0.53
CA ASP A 149 -27.41 13.51 0.11
C ASP A 149 -27.64 13.70 -1.40
N SER A 150 -26.65 14.23 -2.10
CA SER A 150 -26.67 14.52 -3.53
C SER A 150 -25.25 14.58 -4.10
N ILE A 151 -25.09 14.33 -5.40
CA ILE A 151 -23.79 14.35 -6.09
C ILE A 151 -23.11 15.71 -5.94
N SER A 152 -23.85 16.81 -6.06
CA SER A 152 -23.30 18.15 -5.85
C SER A 152 -22.75 18.37 -4.44
N ARG A 153 -23.38 17.77 -3.42
CA ARG A 153 -22.88 17.83 -2.04
C ARG A 153 -21.66 16.94 -1.83
N LEU A 154 -21.61 15.78 -2.48
CA LEU A 154 -20.42 14.93 -2.48
C LEU A 154 -19.21 15.70 -3.03
N ASP A 155 -19.37 16.34 -4.19
CA ASP A 155 -18.33 17.15 -4.82
C ASP A 155 -17.82 18.24 -3.85
N GLU A 156 -18.73 19.06 -3.32
CA GLU A 156 -18.40 20.17 -2.41
C GLU A 156 -17.66 19.68 -1.15
N GLN A 157 -18.21 18.68 -0.47
CA GLN A 157 -17.68 18.22 0.82
C GLN A 157 -16.34 17.51 0.65
N LEU A 158 -16.17 16.69 -0.39
CA LEU A 158 -14.91 16.02 -0.65
C LEU A 158 -13.81 17.01 -1.08
N ASN A 159 -14.15 18.04 -1.85
CA ASN A 159 -13.22 19.13 -2.18
C ASN A 159 -12.70 19.81 -0.92
N LEU A 160 -13.59 20.18 0.01
CA LEU A 160 -13.22 20.82 1.27
C LEU A 160 -12.31 19.91 2.12
N GLU A 161 -12.66 18.64 2.25
CA GLU A 161 -11.88 17.67 3.02
C GLU A 161 -10.47 17.49 2.43
N ILE A 162 -10.35 17.31 1.11
CA ILE A 162 -9.03 17.17 0.45
C ILE A 162 -8.19 18.46 0.62
N ALA A 163 -8.81 19.63 0.51
CA ALA A 163 -8.14 20.90 0.71
C ALA A 163 -7.61 21.04 2.16
N GLU A 164 -8.40 20.64 3.16
CA GLU A 164 -8.00 20.66 4.57
C GLU A 164 -6.89 19.64 4.88
N LEU A 165 -6.97 18.44 4.31
CA LEU A 165 -5.99 17.38 4.55
C LEU A 165 -4.64 17.67 3.89
N ARG A 166 -4.63 18.36 2.74
CA ARG A 166 -3.43 18.52 1.89
C ARG A 166 -2.16 18.97 2.63
N PRO A 167 -2.15 20.02 3.47
CA PRO A 167 -0.94 20.43 4.17
C PRO A 167 -0.37 19.32 5.06
N LYS A 168 -1.25 18.60 5.76
CA LYS A 168 -0.86 17.47 6.63
C LYS A 168 -0.33 16.31 5.78
N LEU A 169 -0.98 15.98 4.66
CA LEU A 169 -0.55 14.91 3.76
C LEU A 169 0.85 15.17 3.18
N LEU A 170 1.13 16.40 2.75
CA LEU A 170 2.46 16.78 2.25
C LEU A 170 3.54 16.66 3.34
N GLN A 171 3.25 17.08 4.57
CA GLN A 171 4.17 16.91 5.69
C GLN A 171 4.43 15.42 5.99
N ARG A 172 3.38 14.59 5.95
CA ARG A 172 3.48 13.15 6.19
C ARG A 172 4.34 12.47 5.14
N ARG A 173 4.18 12.82 3.87
CA ARG A 173 5.01 12.31 2.78
C ARG A 173 6.50 12.54 3.04
N LEU A 174 6.88 13.73 3.50
CA LEU A 174 8.27 14.04 3.85
C LEU A 174 8.77 13.18 5.02
N ALA A 175 7.94 12.99 6.06
CA ALA A 175 8.31 12.15 7.20
C ALA A 175 8.41 10.66 6.85
N LEU A 176 7.59 10.17 5.92
CA LEU A 176 7.61 8.79 5.46
C LEU A 176 8.78 8.48 4.52
N ALA A 177 9.41 9.50 3.92
CA ALA A 177 10.57 9.32 3.06
C ALA A 177 11.74 8.61 3.78
N ASP A 178 11.86 8.79 5.11
CA ASP A 178 12.88 8.10 5.91
C ASP A 178 12.64 6.59 6.00
N LEU A 179 11.39 6.13 5.86
CA LEU A 179 11.00 4.72 5.87
C LEU A 179 11.20 4.04 4.50
N GLU A 180 11.60 4.78 3.47
CA GLU A 180 12.01 4.20 2.18
C GLU A 180 13.35 3.48 2.28
N GLN A 181 14.06 3.64 3.39
CA GLN A 181 15.26 2.87 3.68
C GLN A 181 14.91 1.41 3.99
N HIS A 182 15.84 0.52 3.69
CA HIS A 182 15.69 -0.92 3.88
C HIS A 182 16.51 -1.38 5.09
N ARG A 183 16.34 -0.76 6.27
CA ARG A 183 17.24 -0.99 7.41
C ARG A 183 17.00 -2.35 8.03
N VAL A 184 15.74 -2.63 8.35
CA VAL A 184 15.35 -3.86 9.06
C VAL A 184 15.60 -5.07 8.18
N GLY A 185 15.17 -5.01 6.92
CA GLY A 185 15.38 -6.10 5.98
C GLY A 185 16.86 -6.36 5.67
N ALA A 186 17.68 -5.30 5.51
CA ALA A 186 19.12 -5.46 5.32
C ALA A 186 19.77 -6.12 6.54
N ARG A 187 19.34 -5.74 7.74
CA ARG A 187 19.86 -6.29 8.98
C ARG A 187 19.48 -7.75 9.18
N ILE A 188 18.24 -8.13 8.85
CA ILE A 188 17.79 -9.52 8.81
C ILE A 188 18.67 -10.35 7.87
N LYS A 189 18.89 -9.84 6.64
CA LYS A 189 19.74 -10.50 5.65
C LYS A 189 21.17 -10.71 6.15
N GLU A 190 21.79 -9.67 6.70
CA GLU A 190 23.15 -9.72 7.24
C GLU A 190 23.27 -10.77 8.36
N LEU A 191 22.37 -10.74 9.34
CA LEU A 191 22.38 -11.67 10.46
C LEU A 191 22.11 -13.12 10.05
N ARG A 192 21.31 -13.32 9.01
CA ARG A 192 21.10 -14.63 8.39
C ARG A 192 22.37 -15.14 7.72
N GLU A 193 23.04 -14.29 6.94
CA GLU A 193 24.27 -14.63 6.20
C GLU A 193 25.44 -14.91 7.15
N LEU A 194 25.60 -14.11 8.21
CA LEU A 194 26.59 -14.35 9.28
C LEU A 194 26.42 -15.72 9.96
N ARG A 195 25.20 -16.27 9.98
CA ARG A 195 24.89 -17.59 10.53
C ARG A 195 24.94 -18.72 9.51
N ASN A 196 25.29 -18.42 8.26
CA ASN A 196 25.28 -19.37 7.16
C ASN A 196 23.92 -20.06 6.97
N MET A 197 22.83 -19.33 7.25
CA MET A 197 21.48 -19.85 7.09
C MET A 197 20.91 -19.46 5.72
N THR A 198 20.27 -20.43 5.07
CA THR A 198 19.38 -20.15 3.94
C THR A 198 18.06 -19.56 4.45
N ARG A 199 17.32 -18.87 3.58
CA ARG A 199 15.98 -18.34 3.94
C ARG A 199 15.01 -19.45 4.37
N ARG A 200 15.12 -20.62 3.73
CA ARG A 200 14.34 -21.81 4.09
C ARG A 200 14.65 -22.27 5.51
N GLN A 201 15.93 -22.39 5.87
CA GLN A 201 16.32 -22.76 7.23
C GLN A 201 15.82 -21.76 8.27
N VAL A 202 15.80 -20.45 7.97
CA VAL A 202 15.23 -19.46 8.90
C VAL A 202 13.73 -19.68 9.07
N ALA A 203 12.98 -19.84 7.98
CA ALA A 203 11.54 -20.10 8.02
C ALA A 203 11.19 -21.42 8.75
N GLU A 204 12.01 -22.46 8.61
CA GLU A 204 11.85 -23.75 9.30
C GLU A 204 12.26 -23.69 10.78
N SER A 205 13.01 -22.66 11.20
CA SER A 205 13.51 -22.50 12.57
C SER A 205 12.63 -21.60 13.44
N THR A 206 11.46 -21.18 12.95
CA THR A 206 10.50 -20.39 13.74
C THR A 206 9.85 -21.26 14.82
N ARG A 207 9.41 -20.64 15.92
CA ARG A 207 8.73 -21.35 17.01
C ARG A 207 7.27 -21.62 16.65
N ILE A 208 6.67 -20.70 15.89
CA ILE A 208 5.36 -20.89 15.29
C ILE A 208 5.56 -21.63 13.96
N PRO A 209 4.98 -22.83 13.77
CA PRO A 209 5.07 -23.56 12.51
C PRO A 209 4.52 -22.73 11.34
N ASP A 210 5.23 -22.73 10.22
CA ASP A 210 4.85 -22.03 8.99
C ASP A 210 4.52 -20.54 9.21
N ALA A 211 5.20 -19.88 10.16
CA ALA A 211 4.98 -18.47 10.47
C ALA A 211 5.12 -17.58 9.22
N PHE A 212 6.11 -17.89 8.38
CA PHE A 212 6.31 -17.23 7.09
C PHE A 212 7.08 -18.15 6.13
N SER A 213 7.00 -17.86 4.83
CA SER A 213 7.73 -18.62 3.80
C SER A 213 9.12 -18.06 3.51
N ALA A 214 9.97 -18.84 2.85
CA ALA A 214 11.27 -18.38 2.38
C ALA A 214 11.17 -17.25 1.34
N ASP A 215 10.11 -17.24 0.53
CA ASP A 215 9.84 -16.15 -0.43
C ASP A 215 9.40 -14.88 0.29
N GLN A 216 8.55 -15.01 1.31
CA GLN A 216 8.15 -13.88 2.15
C GLN A 216 9.36 -13.26 2.86
N LEU A 217 10.26 -14.09 3.40
CA LEU A 217 11.52 -13.61 3.97
C LEU A 217 12.42 -12.94 2.91
N ARG A 218 12.49 -13.47 1.68
CA ARG A 218 13.24 -12.82 0.60
C ARG A 218 12.68 -11.43 0.32
N ASP A 219 11.36 -11.30 0.24
CA ASP A 219 10.71 -10.03 -0.03
C ASP A 219 10.97 -9.04 1.12
N TRP A 220 10.97 -9.52 2.37
CA TRP A 220 11.35 -8.71 3.53
C TRP A 220 12.81 -8.29 3.54
N GLU A 221 13.72 -9.08 2.98
CA GLU A 221 15.15 -8.75 2.80
C GLU A 221 15.44 -7.89 1.56
N GLN A 222 14.43 -7.44 0.82
CA GLN A 222 14.61 -6.67 -0.41
C GLN A 222 13.80 -5.36 -0.47
N ASN A 223 12.68 -5.26 0.24
CA ASN A 223 11.76 -4.11 0.15
C ASN A 223 11.92 -3.13 1.31
N SER A 224 11.67 -1.84 1.10
CA SER A 224 11.81 -0.80 2.14
C SER A 224 11.03 -1.10 3.42
N ASP A 225 11.46 -0.49 4.54
CA ASP A 225 10.81 -0.65 5.84
C ASP A 225 9.33 -0.25 5.77
N ARG A 226 9.01 0.76 4.96
CA ARG A 226 7.63 1.19 4.64
C ARG A 226 6.79 0.06 4.03
N VAL A 227 7.32 -0.66 3.04
CA VAL A 227 6.58 -1.71 2.32
C VAL A 227 6.47 -2.98 3.15
N ASN A 228 7.52 -3.33 3.89
CA ASN A 228 7.56 -4.52 4.72
C ASN A 228 6.56 -4.47 5.86
N ASN A 229 6.54 -3.36 6.60
CA ASN A 229 5.70 -3.15 7.77
C ASN A 229 5.52 -4.42 8.64
N LEU A 230 6.64 -4.98 9.08
CA LEU A 230 6.66 -6.23 9.84
C LEU A 230 5.96 -6.05 11.19
N SER A 231 4.99 -6.93 11.48
CA SER A 231 4.41 -7.01 12.81
C SER A 231 5.48 -7.40 13.84
N LEU A 232 5.28 -6.98 15.10
CA LEU A 232 6.17 -7.37 16.20
C LEU A 232 6.28 -8.90 16.34
N THR A 233 5.20 -9.62 16.06
CA THR A 233 5.18 -11.09 16.06
C THR A 233 6.14 -11.66 15.02
N TYR A 234 6.14 -11.13 13.78
CA TYR A 234 7.10 -11.57 12.77
C TYR A 234 8.54 -11.25 13.17
N LEU A 235 8.81 -10.05 13.70
CA LEU A 235 10.14 -9.68 14.17
C LEU A 235 10.62 -10.61 15.30
N GLN A 236 9.73 -11.00 16.22
CA GLN A 236 10.04 -11.96 17.28
C GLN A 236 10.41 -13.34 16.73
N GLU A 237 9.66 -13.84 15.75
CA GLU A 237 9.92 -15.14 15.16
C GLU A 237 11.22 -15.14 14.34
N ILE A 238 11.49 -14.07 13.59
CA ILE A 238 12.76 -13.89 12.87
C ILE A 238 13.93 -13.81 13.87
N ALA A 239 13.81 -13.01 14.94
CA ALA A 239 14.84 -12.88 15.96
C ALA A 239 15.13 -14.22 16.66
N SER A 240 14.07 -14.96 16.99
CA SER A 240 14.19 -16.30 17.59
C SER A 240 14.88 -17.28 16.65
N ALA A 241 14.44 -17.35 15.37
CA ALA A 241 15.04 -18.23 14.36
C ALA A 241 16.53 -17.89 14.12
N LEU A 242 16.88 -16.61 14.20
CA LEU A 242 18.26 -16.14 14.10
C LEU A 242 18.99 -16.13 15.44
N SER A 243 18.43 -16.61 16.56
CA SER A 243 19.11 -16.56 17.87
C SER A 243 19.70 -15.17 18.20
N VAL A 244 18.91 -14.11 17.99
CA VAL A 244 19.21 -12.71 18.35
C VAL A 244 18.07 -12.11 19.16
N SER A 245 18.29 -10.93 19.71
CA SER A 245 17.20 -10.10 20.21
C SER A 245 16.55 -9.29 19.08
N ILE A 246 15.31 -8.82 19.29
CA ILE A 246 14.64 -7.91 18.34
C ILE A 246 15.47 -6.63 18.14
N LYS A 247 16.17 -6.16 19.18
CA LYS A 247 17.04 -4.98 19.11
C LYS A 247 18.13 -5.15 18.06
N ASP A 248 18.60 -6.37 17.83
CA ASP A 248 19.65 -6.62 16.85
C ASP A 248 19.13 -6.53 15.39
N LEU A 249 17.81 -6.53 15.19
CA LEU A 249 17.15 -6.38 13.89
C LEU A 249 16.90 -4.92 13.49
N MET A 250 17.05 -3.97 14.43
CA MET A 250 16.76 -2.53 14.26
C MET A 250 18.05 -1.71 14.20
#